data_AF-A0A0W7WQ69-F1
#
_entry.id   AF-A0A0W7WQ69-F1
#
_cell.length_a   1.000
_cell.length_b   1.000
_cell.length_c   1.000
_cell.angle_alpha   90.00
_cell.angle_beta   90.00
_cell.angle_gamma   90.00
#
_symmetry.space_group_name_H-M   'P 1'
#
loop_
_entity.id
_entity.type
_entity.pdbx_description
1 polymer ?
#
loop_
_entity_poly.entity_id
_entity_poly.type
_entity_poly.pdbx_seq_one_letter_code
_entity_poly.pdbx_strand_id
1 'polypeptide(L)'
;MTSEFEPRIRFDRDRQIMEADFSGFHFDSSATVNRFYDHIEERIAATGEELWFFLVNLNDMRIDPAAWVAYATRGKALNLAHSMGSVRFDASPETAAQIERAARTEAFDPNLFTNRADALARLAEMPSTRRTRVQHDPCYATGDFVRRIAFDFERGIMEVDFSHFTFNHSRDVNDFYDHIEERIADTGRDRWFFLIDYDGCRILPAAWVQYAHRGKLLNLAHSLGSVRYAPGSETEAEIRLRAESQDFRPNIRNTRAEALARIEEMRLEHA
;
A
#
# COMPACT_ATOMS: atom_id res chain seq x y z
N MET A 1 -21.14 -2.68 -8.32
CA MET A 1 -21.85 -1.45 -8.77
C MET A 1 -21.05 -0.24 -8.32
N THR A 2 -19.90 0.01 -8.97
CA THR A 2 -18.90 1.01 -8.54
C THR A 2 -18.56 2.03 -9.64
N SER A 3 -19.32 2.06 -10.75
CA SER A 3 -18.90 2.79 -11.96
C SER A 3 -19.18 4.30 -11.96
N GLU A 4 -19.99 4.83 -11.03
CA GLU A 4 -20.36 6.27 -11.04
C GLU A 4 -19.33 7.15 -10.31
N PHE A 5 -18.63 6.61 -9.31
CA PHE A 5 -17.69 7.37 -8.48
C PHE A 5 -16.25 7.32 -9.01
N GLU A 6 -15.88 6.24 -9.70
CA GLU A 6 -14.52 6.03 -10.24
C GLU A 6 -13.95 7.20 -11.05
N PRO A 7 -14.66 7.80 -12.02
CA PRO A 7 -14.09 8.86 -12.85
C PRO A 7 -13.94 10.19 -12.11
N ARG A 8 -14.52 10.32 -10.91
CA ARG A 8 -14.59 11.56 -10.12
C ARG A 8 -13.43 11.71 -9.13
N ILE A 9 -12.59 10.69 -8.93
CA ILE A 9 -11.46 10.75 -8.01
C ILE A 9 -10.16 10.54 -8.77
N ARG A 10 -9.29 11.54 -8.76
CA ARG A 10 -7.98 11.52 -9.45
C ARG A 10 -6.86 11.82 -8.46
N PHE A 11 -5.70 11.23 -8.70
CA PHE A 11 -4.50 11.46 -7.90
C PHE A 11 -3.37 11.97 -8.80
N ASP A 12 -2.81 13.12 -8.44
CA ASP A 12 -1.57 13.64 -8.98
C ASP A 12 -0.47 13.40 -7.93
N ARG A 13 0.35 12.38 -8.16
CA ARG A 13 1.38 11.95 -7.20
C ARG A 13 2.51 12.96 -7.09
N ASP A 14 2.85 13.62 -8.19
CA ASP A 14 3.97 14.57 -8.25
C ASP A 14 3.65 15.81 -7.43
N ARG A 15 2.38 16.27 -7.50
CA ARG A 15 1.90 17.41 -6.71
C ARG A 15 1.32 17.02 -5.36
N GLN A 16 1.22 15.72 -5.07
CA GLN A 16 0.56 15.16 -3.89
C GLN A 16 -0.91 15.60 -3.74
N ILE A 17 -1.62 15.75 -4.86
CA ILE A 17 -3.01 16.22 -4.90
C ILE A 17 -3.97 15.04 -5.13
N MET A 18 -4.99 14.95 -4.29
CA MET A 18 -6.21 14.20 -4.58
C MET A 18 -7.29 15.17 -5.05
N GLU A 19 -7.75 14.99 -6.28
CA GLU A 19 -8.86 15.75 -6.85
C GLU A 19 -10.16 14.94 -6.72
N ALA A 20 -11.16 15.55 -6.07
CA ALA A 20 -12.52 15.04 -5.97
C ALA A 20 -13.45 15.93 -6.80
N ASP A 21 -14.03 15.36 -7.85
CA ASP A 21 -14.89 16.04 -8.80
C ASP A 21 -16.38 15.81 -8.50
N PHE A 22 -16.98 16.73 -7.73
CA PHE A 22 -18.40 16.72 -7.44
C PHE A 22 -19.24 17.43 -8.50
N SER A 23 -18.67 17.69 -9.70
CA SER A 23 -19.39 18.43 -10.74
C SER A 23 -20.70 17.75 -11.13
N GLY A 24 -21.80 18.53 -11.07
CA GLY A 24 -23.16 18.06 -11.34
C GLY A 24 -23.63 16.91 -10.45
N PHE A 25 -22.93 16.59 -9.35
CA PHE A 25 -23.29 15.49 -8.47
C PHE A 25 -24.33 15.94 -7.44
N HIS A 26 -25.33 15.09 -7.20
CA HIS A 26 -26.42 15.36 -6.27
C HIS A 26 -26.33 14.44 -5.06
N PHE A 27 -26.04 15.02 -3.89
CA PHE A 27 -26.12 14.36 -2.60
C PHE A 27 -27.55 14.47 -2.05
N ASP A 28 -28.37 13.47 -2.36
CA ASP A 28 -29.79 13.39 -1.98
C ASP A 28 -30.02 12.87 -0.54
N SER A 29 -29.07 12.09 -0.02
CA SER A 29 -29.22 11.36 1.23
C SER A 29 -27.88 11.13 1.94
N SER A 30 -27.95 10.87 3.23
CA SER A 30 -26.77 10.44 4.02
C SER A 30 -26.16 9.14 3.51
N ALA A 31 -26.97 8.23 2.94
CA ALA A 31 -26.47 6.99 2.34
C ALA A 31 -25.59 7.26 1.12
N THR A 32 -26.02 8.17 0.22
CA THR A 32 -25.23 8.57 -0.94
C THR A 32 -23.92 9.24 -0.53
N VAL A 33 -23.96 10.11 0.49
CA VAL A 33 -22.75 10.71 1.08
C VAL A 33 -21.80 9.63 1.59
N ASN A 34 -22.28 8.73 2.45
CA ASN A 34 -21.43 7.70 3.05
C ASN A 34 -20.76 6.83 1.98
N ARG A 35 -21.51 6.31 1.01
CA ARG A 35 -20.94 5.50 -0.08
C ARG A 35 -19.84 6.25 -0.85
N PHE A 36 -20.02 7.54 -1.13
CA PHE A 36 -19.02 8.31 -1.86
C PHE A 36 -17.76 8.50 -1.01
N TYR A 37 -17.91 8.89 0.26
CA TYR A 37 -16.76 9.11 1.15
C TYR A 37 -16.02 7.82 1.50
N ASP A 38 -16.73 6.71 1.68
CA ASP A 38 -16.14 5.38 1.84
C ASP A 38 -15.30 5.02 0.60
N HIS A 39 -15.82 5.31 -0.60
CA HIS A 39 -15.07 5.12 -1.84
C HIS A 39 -13.83 6.03 -1.95
N ILE A 40 -13.88 7.27 -1.44
CA ILE A 40 -12.70 8.14 -1.35
C ILE A 40 -11.64 7.52 -0.43
N GLU A 41 -12.05 7.05 0.76
CA GLU A 41 -11.14 6.43 1.73
C GLU A 41 -10.51 5.14 1.17
N GLU A 42 -11.30 4.29 0.50
CA GLU A 42 -10.80 3.10 -0.21
C GLU A 42 -9.76 3.48 -1.29
N ARG A 43 -10.03 4.53 -2.08
CA ARG A 43 -9.13 5.01 -3.13
C ARG A 43 -7.85 5.60 -2.56
N ILE A 44 -7.91 6.34 -1.45
CA ILE A 44 -6.73 6.84 -0.73
C ILE A 44 -5.91 5.65 -0.20
N ALA A 45 -6.55 4.68 0.46
CA ALA A 45 -5.87 3.50 0.99
C ALA A 45 -5.16 2.70 -0.13
N ALA A 46 -5.79 2.55 -1.29
CA ALA A 46 -5.21 1.90 -2.46
C ALA A 46 -3.97 2.62 -3.03
N THR A 47 -3.78 3.92 -2.73
CA THR A 47 -2.54 4.62 -3.10
C THR A 47 -1.34 4.23 -2.24
N GLY A 48 -1.59 3.67 -1.04
CA GLY A 48 -0.57 3.41 -0.02
C GLY A 48 -0.03 4.66 0.67
N GLU A 49 -0.73 5.79 0.54
CA GLU A 49 -0.28 7.10 1.01
C GLU A 49 -1.37 7.75 1.86
N GLU A 50 -1.01 8.15 3.06
CA GLU A 50 -1.99 8.55 4.09
C GLU A 50 -2.42 10.02 3.97
N LEU A 51 -1.59 10.88 3.39
CA LEU A 51 -1.78 12.33 3.36
C LEU A 51 -1.73 12.90 1.93
N TRP A 52 -2.68 13.78 1.62
CA TRP A 52 -2.85 14.43 0.32
C TRP A 52 -3.28 15.88 0.50
N PHE A 53 -2.98 16.71 -0.50
CA PHE A 53 -3.68 17.98 -0.69
C PHE A 53 -5.00 17.72 -1.39
N PHE A 54 -6.09 18.27 -0.88
CA PHE A 54 -7.41 18.07 -1.49
C PHE A 54 -7.75 19.23 -2.41
N LEU A 55 -8.11 18.87 -3.65
CA LEU A 55 -8.68 19.77 -4.62
C LEU A 55 -10.12 19.32 -4.90
N VAL A 56 -11.10 20.14 -4.56
CA VAL A 56 -12.52 19.74 -4.68
C VAL A 56 -13.24 20.64 -5.68
N ASN A 57 -13.77 20.04 -6.74
CA ASN A 57 -14.63 20.73 -7.71
C ASN A 57 -16.07 20.69 -7.22
N LEU A 58 -16.69 21.87 -7.07
CA LEU A 58 -18.06 22.02 -6.59
C LEU A 58 -19.04 22.52 -7.67
N ASN A 59 -18.61 22.50 -8.94
CA ASN A 59 -19.39 23.01 -10.07
C ASN A 59 -20.78 22.34 -10.17
N ASP A 60 -21.86 23.12 -10.07
CA ASP A 60 -23.24 22.61 -10.10
C ASP A 60 -23.55 21.46 -9.11
N MET A 61 -22.73 21.31 -8.05
CA MET A 61 -22.98 20.33 -7.00
C MET A 61 -24.23 20.73 -6.20
N ARG A 62 -25.08 19.75 -5.91
CA ARG A 62 -26.29 19.93 -5.08
C ARG A 62 -26.24 19.03 -3.85
N ILE A 63 -26.65 19.58 -2.71
CA ILE A 63 -26.75 18.84 -1.46
C ILE A 63 -28.13 19.10 -0.88
N ASP A 64 -28.93 18.05 -0.73
CA ASP A 64 -30.23 18.16 -0.08
C ASP A 64 -30.06 18.42 1.43
N PRO A 65 -30.99 19.15 2.08
CA PRO A 65 -30.90 19.41 3.52
C PRO A 65 -30.75 18.15 4.38
N ALA A 66 -31.36 17.04 3.95
CA ALA A 66 -31.27 15.75 4.63
C ALA A 66 -29.87 15.10 4.57
N ALA A 67 -29.06 15.45 3.56
CA ALA A 67 -27.70 14.93 3.37
C ALA A 67 -26.62 15.85 3.98
N TRP A 68 -26.95 17.11 4.26
CA TRP A 68 -25.99 18.14 4.67
C TRP A 68 -25.16 17.77 5.91
N VAL A 69 -25.81 17.26 6.97
CA VAL A 69 -25.13 16.90 8.21
C VAL A 69 -24.10 15.79 7.95
N ALA A 70 -24.49 14.75 7.21
CA ALA A 70 -23.57 13.67 6.85
C ALA A 70 -22.40 14.19 6.00
N TYR A 71 -22.68 15.06 5.02
CA TYR A 71 -21.66 15.65 4.16
C TYR A 71 -20.63 16.46 4.96
N ALA A 72 -21.10 17.33 5.87
CA ALA A 72 -20.23 18.12 6.73
C ALA A 72 -19.40 17.24 7.67
N THR A 73 -20.00 16.24 8.32
CA THR A 73 -19.30 15.33 9.23
C THR A 73 -18.27 14.47 8.52
N ARG A 74 -18.62 13.83 7.40
CA ARG A 74 -17.69 12.99 6.62
C ARG A 74 -16.59 13.83 5.99
N GLY A 75 -16.92 15.01 5.45
CA GLY A 75 -15.94 15.97 4.95
C GLY A 75 -14.94 16.39 6.01
N LYS A 76 -15.39 16.67 7.24
CA LYS A 76 -14.51 17.01 8.36
C LYS A 76 -13.61 15.85 8.76
N ALA A 77 -14.17 14.65 8.92
CA ALA A 77 -13.42 13.45 9.29
C ALA A 77 -12.33 13.13 8.25
N LEU A 78 -12.68 13.16 6.96
CA LEU A 78 -11.74 12.93 5.87
C LEU A 78 -10.60 13.96 5.86
N ASN A 79 -10.92 15.24 6.06
CA ASN A 79 -9.89 16.30 6.13
C ASN A 79 -8.93 16.09 7.31
N LEU A 80 -9.45 15.74 8.49
CA LEU A 80 -8.61 15.49 9.67
C LEU A 80 -7.71 14.27 9.51
N ALA A 81 -8.19 13.23 8.83
CA ALA A 81 -7.46 11.98 8.67
C ALA A 81 -6.42 12.05 7.54
N HIS A 82 -6.75 12.71 6.42
CA HIS A 82 -6.02 12.53 5.16
C HIS A 82 -5.60 13.81 4.45
N SER A 83 -6.02 15.00 4.93
CA SER A 83 -5.68 16.26 4.28
C SER A 83 -4.52 16.99 4.94
N MET A 84 -3.57 17.44 4.13
CA MET A 84 -2.54 18.43 4.54
C MET A 84 -2.98 19.87 4.26
N GLY A 85 -4.08 20.04 3.53
CA GLY A 85 -4.58 21.30 3.04
C GLY A 85 -5.65 21.05 1.98
N SER A 86 -6.75 21.79 2.07
CA SER A 86 -7.92 21.57 1.21
C SER A 86 -8.36 22.87 0.56
N VAL A 87 -8.56 22.82 -0.74
CA VAL A 87 -9.00 23.94 -1.58
C VAL A 87 -10.22 23.51 -2.40
N ARG A 88 -11.18 24.42 -2.55
CA ARG A 88 -12.44 24.20 -3.26
C ARG A 88 -12.56 25.20 -4.40
N PHE A 89 -13.11 24.78 -5.53
CA PHE A 89 -13.35 25.69 -6.65
C PHE A 89 -14.70 25.48 -7.33
N ASP A 90 -15.15 26.49 -8.06
CA ASP A 90 -16.39 26.50 -8.86
C ASP A 90 -17.68 26.24 -8.08
N ALA A 91 -17.73 26.62 -6.80
CA ALA A 91 -18.99 26.50 -6.05
C ALA A 91 -20.07 27.45 -6.58
N SER A 92 -21.31 26.97 -6.65
CA SER A 92 -22.47 27.84 -6.89
C SER A 92 -22.58 28.93 -5.81
N PRO A 93 -23.18 30.10 -6.08
CA PRO A 93 -23.32 31.16 -5.08
C PRO A 93 -24.03 30.72 -3.80
N GLU A 94 -25.01 29.81 -3.93
CA GLU A 94 -25.77 29.25 -2.80
C GLU A 94 -24.88 28.34 -1.94
N THR A 95 -24.15 27.42 -2.58
CA THR A 95 -23.19 26.53 -1.92
C THR A 95 -22.03 27.31 -1.28
N ALA A 96 -21.51 28.31 -1.98
CA ALA A 96 -20.46 29.21 -1.49
C ALA A 96 -20.90 29.94 -0.22
N ALA A 97 -22.09 30.56 -0.23
CA ALA A 97 -22.62 31.27 0.93
C ALA A 97 -22.85 30.35 2.14
N GLN A 98 -23.22 29.09 1.90
CA GLN A 98 -23.40 28.11 2.97
C GLN A 98 -22.06 27.63 3.55
N ILE A 99 -21.06 27.38 2.70
CA ILE A 99 -19.69 27.04 3.11
C ILE A 99 -19.07 28.20 3.91
N GLU A 100 -19.22 29.43 3.46
CA GLU A 100 -18.72 30.62 4.16
C GLU A 100 -19.37 30.79 5.54
N ARG A 101 -20.68 30.55 5.66
CA ARG A 101 -21.37 30.59 6.96
C ARG A 101 -20.82 29.54 7.92
N ALA A 102 -20.61 28.31 7.45
CA ALA A 102 -20.03 27.23 8.25
C ALA A 102 -18.56 27.51 8.64
N ALA A 103 -17.79 28.10 7.73
CA ALA A 103 -16.40 28.48 7.97
C ALA A 103 -16.27 29.56 9.07
N ARG A 104 -17.18 30.54 9.09
CA ARG A 104 -17.23 31.58 10.14
C ARG A 104 -17.55 31.04 11.53
N THR A 105 -18.33 29.96 11.62
CA THR A 105 -18.63 29.30 12.90
C THR A 105 -17.51 28.39 13.41
N GLU A 106 -16.65 27.89 12.50
CA GLU A 106 -15.59 26.93 12.83
C GLU A 106 -14.16 27.50 12.72
N ALA A 107 -14.00 28.81 12.55
CA ALA A 107 -12.71 29.52 12.45
C ALA A 107 -11.72 28.89 11.44
N PHE A 108 -12.22 28.53 10.26
CA PHE A 108 -11.42 27.92 9.19
C PHE A 108 -11.44 28.80 7.94
N ASP A 109 -10.34 28.83 7.18
CA ASP A 109 -10.27 29.51 5.88
C ASP A 109 -11.02 28.67 4.83
N PRO A 110 -12.12 29.16 4.23
CA PRO A 110 -12.91 28.38 3.29
C PRO A 110 -12.12 27.92 2.06
N ASN A 111 -10.99 28.58 1.73
CA ASN A 111 -10.13 28.30 0.57
C ASN A 111 -10.97 28.06 -0.69
N LEU A 112 -11.89 29.00 -0.97
CA LEU A 112 -12.85 28.91 -2.05
C LEU A 112 -12.40 29.78 -3.23
N PHE A 113 -12.27 29.18 -4.41
CA PHE A 113 -11.79 29.82 -5.63
C PHE A 113 -12.85 29.73 -6.74
N THR A 114 -12.75 30.62 -7.72
CA THR A 114 -13.67 30.68 -8.87
C THR A 114 -13.17 29.92 -10.09
N ASN A 115 -11.98 29.32 -10.01
CA ASN A 115 -11.41 28.49 -11.06
C ASN A 115 -10.35 27.54 -10.51
N ARG A 116 -10.07 26.48 -11.28
CA ARG A 116 -9.10 25.44 -10.94
C ARG A 116 -7.65 25.94 -10.88
N ALA A 117 -7.28 26.92 -11.70
CA ALA A 117 -5.89 27.37 -11.81
C ALA A 117 -5.43 28.07 -10.52
N ASP A 118 -6.26 28.97 -9.99
CA ASP A 118 -5.98 29.67 -8.73
C ASP A 118 -6.00 28.71 -7.54
N ALA A 119 -6.91 27.74 -7.56
CA ALA A 119 -6.95 26.69 -6.54
C ALA A 119 -5.65 25.86 -6.50
N LEU A 120 -5.10 25.52 -7.66
CA LEU A 120 -3.81 24.83 -7.76
C LEU A 120 -2.64 25.71 -7.32
N ALA A 121 -2.65 26.99 -7.67
CA ALA A 121 -1.63 27.94 -7.23
C ALA A 121 -1.60 28.02 -5.69
N ARG A 122 -2.77 28.10 -5.06
CA ARG A 122 -2.88 28.10 -3.59
C ARG A 122 -2.35 26.83 -2.95
N LEU A 123 -2.62 25.66 -3.53
CA LEU A 123 -2.09 24.38 -3.03
C LEU A 123 -0.56 24.32 -3.15
N ALA A 124 0.02 24.88 -4.21
CA ALA A 124 1.48 24.91 -4.40
C ALA A 124 2.21 25.74 -3.34
N GLU A 125 1.53 26.69 -2.69
CA GLU A 125 2.08 27.50 -1.60
C GLU A 125 1.98 26.82 -0.22
N MET A 126 1.20 25.74 -0.09
CA MET A 126 1.03 25.05 1.19
C MET A 126 2.23 24.13 1.49
N PRO A 127 2.78 24.16 2.72
CA PRO A 127 3.88 23.27 3.08
C PRO A 127 3.38 21.83 3.18
N SER A 128 4.07 20.90 2.51
CA SER A 128 3.78 19.48 2.66
C SER A 128 4.28 18.97 4.01
N THR A 129 3.39 18.28 4.73
CA THR A 129 3.73 17.55 5.97
C THR A 129 3.90 16.06 5.72
N ARG A 130 3.68 15.59 4.49
CA ARG A 130 3.88 14.21 4.07
C ARG A 130 5.38 13.92 4.12
N ARG A 131 5.74 12.83 4.80
CA ARG A 131 7.12 12.36 4.79
C ARG A 131 7.51 12.06 3.35
N THR A 132 8.57 12.70 2.88
CA THR A 132 9.19 12.36 1.60
C THR A 132 9.53 10.87 1.64
N ARG A 133 8.84 10.08 0.82
CA ARG A 133 9.16 8.68 0.66
C ARG A 133 10.56 8.64 0.06
N VAL A 134 11.51 8.02 0.76
CA VAL A 134 12.84 7.78 0.19
C VAL A 134 12.61 6.81 -0.97
N GLN A 135 12.48 7.36 -2.16
CA GLN A 135 12.41 6.58 -3.38
C GLN A 135 13.84 6.14 -3.66
N HIS A 136 14.08 4.86 -3.42
CA HIS A 136 15.34 4.26 -3.79
C HIS A 136 15.29 3.85 -5.25
N ASP A 137 16.35 4.16 -5.99
CA ASP A 137 16.54 3.62 -7.33
C ASP A 137 16.65 2.09 -7.25
N PRO A 138 16.12 1.34 -8.24
CA PRO A 138 16.27 -0.11 -8.26
C PRO A 138 17.74 -0.49 -8.30
N CYS A 139 18.20 -1.32 -7.36
CA CYS A 139 19.56 -1.87 -7.44
C CYS A 139 19.65 -3.03 -8.45
N TYR A 140 18.50 -3.58 -8.87
CA TYR A 140 18.38 -4.74 -9.75
C TYR A 140 17.32 -4.50 -10.82
N ALA A 141 17.56 -5.07 -12.01
CA ALA A 141 16.54 -5.27 -13.03
C ALA A 141 15.90 -6.67 -12.87
N THR A 142 14.70 -6.88 -13.42
CA THR A 142 13.99 -8.18 -13.37
C THR A 142 14.86 -9.34 -13.89
N GLY A 143 15.69 -9.09 -14.91
CA GLY A 143 16.60 -10.08 -15.47
C GLY A 143 17.63 -10.63 -14.47
N ASP A 144 17.95 -9.89 -13.41
CA ASP A 144 18.96 -10.26 -12.42
C ASP A 144 18.46 -11.35 -11.44
N PHE A 145 17.14 -11.50 -11.31
CA PHE A 145 16.55 -12.45 -10.36
C PHE A 145 15.46 -13.37 -10.92
N VAL A 146 15.06 -13.22 -12.18
CA VAL A 146 14.02 -14.07 -12.81
C VAL A 146 14.30 -15.57 -12.76
N ARG A 147 15.58 -15.97 -12.70
CA ARG A 147 16.00 -17.38 -12.67
C ARG A 147 16.07 -17.97 -11.25
N ARG A 148 15.83 -17.15 -10.22
CA ARG A 148 15.99 -17.52 -8.81
C ARG A 148 14.76 -18.21 -8.21
N ILE A 149 13.71 -18.46 -9.01
CA ILE A 149 12.49 -19.11 -8.55
C ILE A 149 12.22 -20.34 -9.41
N ALA A 150 12.17 -21.50 -8.75
CA ALA A 150 11.84 -22.78 -9.37
C ALA A 150 10.68 -23.45 -8.64
N PHE A 151 9.89 -24.23 -9.38
CA PHE A 151 8.75 -24.97 -8.85
C PHE A 151 8.92 -26.47 -9.12
N ASP A 152 8.85 -27.26 -8.07
CA ASP A 152 8.69 -28.71 -8.12
C ASP A 152 7.22 -29.04 -7.88
N PHE A 153 6.48 -29.25 -8.97
CA PHE A 153 5.04 -29.49 -8.91
C PHE A 153 4.66 -30.82 -8.25
N GLU A 154 5.50 -31.86 -8.45
CA GLU A 154 5.25 -33.19 -7.88
C GLU A 154 5.34 -33.15 -6.35
N ARG A 155 6.36 -32.45 -5.83
CA ARG A 155 6.56 -32.31 -4.38
C ARG A 155 5.80 -31.14 -3.77
N GLY A 156 5.32 -30.21 -4.60
CA GLY A 156 4.68 -28.98 -4.16
C GLY A 156 5.62 -28.02 -3.46
N ILE A 157 6.86 -27.94 -3.95
CA ILE A 157 7.92 -27.10 -3.38
C ILE A 157 8.19 -25.92 -4.32
N MET A 158 8.21 -24.72 -3.76
CA MET A 158 8.77 -23.53 -4.40
C MET A 158 10.16 -23.29 -3.82
N GLU A 159 11.16 -23.29 -4.69
CA GLU A 159 12.54 -22.99 -4.35
C GLU A 159 12.84 -21.53 -4.69
N VAL A 160 13.39 -20.80 -3.72
CA VAL A 160 13.81 -19.41 -3.85
C VAL A 160 15.30 -19.33 -3.56
N ASP A 161 16.05 -18.87 -4.56
CA ASP A 161 17.50 -18.73 -4.49
C ASP A 161 17.89 -17.28 -4.13
N PHE A 162 18.13 -17.00 -2.85
CA PHE A 162 18.75 -15.74 -2.40
C PHE A 162 20.28 -15.82 -2.32
N SER A 163 20.92 -16.85 -2.89
CA SER A 163 22.36 -16.99 -2.80
C SER A 163 23.07 -15.77 -3.38
N HIS A 164 23.99 -15.21 -2.59
CA HIS A 164 24.75 -13.99 -2.85
C HIS A 164 23.92 -12.75 -3.22
N PHE A 165 22.62 -12.75 -2.92
CA PHE A 165 21.75 -11.62 -3.16
C PHE A 165 21.85 -10.60 -2.02
N THR A 166 21.86 -9.30 -2.33
CA THR A 166 21.90 -8.24 -1.31
C THR A 166 20.64 -7.39 -1.39
N PHE A 167 19.80 -7.43 -0.36
CA PHE A 167 18.68 -6.51 -0.22
C PHE A 167 19.17 -5.20 0.38
N ASN A 168 19.32 -4.15 -0.44
CA ASN A 168 19.88 -2.88 0.01
C ASN A 168 18.85 -2.04 0.77
N HIS A 169 17.61 -2.02 0.28
CA HIS A 169 16.50 -1.24 0.83
C HIS A 169 15.15 -1.84 0.45
N SER A 170 14.07 -1.18 0.87
CA SER A 170 12.68 -1.62 0.64
C SER A 170 12.32 -1.85 -0.82
N ARG A 171 12.89 -1.09 -1.77
CA ARG A 171 12.61 -1.28 -3.21
C ARG A 171 13.05 -2.66 -3.72
N ASP A 172 14.29 -3.08 -3.49
CA ASP A 172 14.79 -4.42 -3.86
C ASP A 172 13.92 -5.54 -3.28
N VAL A 173 13.46 -5.37 -2.03
CA VAL A 173 12.55 -6.32 -1.39
C VAL A 173 11.23 -6.39 -2.13
N ASN A 174 10.60 -5.25 -2.41
CA ASN A 174 9.31 -5.23 -3.10
C ASN A 174 9.42 -5.83 -4.49
N ASP A 175 10.40 -5.41 -5.29
CA ASP A 175 10.56 -5.90 -6.67
C ASP A 175 10.76 -7.43 -6.71
N PHE A 176 11.53 -7.99 -5.78
CA PHE A 176 11.70 -9.45 -5.71
C PHE A 176 10.43 -10.16 -5.23
N TYR A 177 9.77 -9.66 -4.18
CA TYR A 177 8.57 -10.31 -3.63
C TYR A 177 7.36 -10.20 -4.56
N ASP A 178 7.21 -9.08 -5.28
CA ASP A 178 6.20 -8.93 -6.34
C ASP A 178 6.43 -10.00 -7.42
N HIS A 179 7.69 -10.22 -7.81
CA HIS A 179 8.03 -11.30 -8.74
C HIS A 179 7.72 -12.70 -8.19
N ILE A 180 7.93 -12.97 -6.89
CA ILE A 180 7.53 -14.25 -6.29
C ILE A 180 6.01 -14.44 -6.38
N GLU A 181 5.24 -13.41 -6.04
CA GLU A 181 3.77 -13.46 -6.05
C GLU A 181 3.23 -13.68 -7.48
N GLU A 182 3.77 -12.97 -8.47
CA GLU A 182 3.46 -13.18 -9.89
C GLU A 182 3.75 -14.63 -10.32
N ARG A 183 4.92 -15.14 -9.95
CA ARG A 183 5.34 -16.50 -10.31
C ARG A 183 4.48 -17.58 -9.67
N ILE A 184 4.02 -17.39 -8.43
CA ILE A 184 3.05 -18.29 -7.78
C ILE A 184 1.72 -18.24 -8.53
N ALA A 185 1.22 -17.04 -8.86
CA ALA A 185 -0.04 -16.87 -9.59
C ALA A 185 -0.02 -17.58 -10.95
N ASP A 186 1.10 -17.48 -11.70
CA ASP A 186 1.29 -18.15 -12.98
C ASP A 186 1.21 -19.68 -12.90
N THR A 187 1.46 -20.28 -11.72
CA THR A 187 1.35 -21.73 -11.54
C THR A 187 -0.10 -22.24 -11.43
N GLY A 188 -1.05 -21.36 -11.12
CA GLY A 188 -2.43 -21.73 -10.79
C GLY A 188 -2.59 -22.51 -9.48
N ARG A 189 -1.54 -22.60 -8.64
CA ARG A 189 -1.55 -23.25 -7.33
C ARG A 189 -1.27 -22.24 -6.23
N ASP A 190 -2.16 -22.17 -5.25
CA ASP A 190 -2.12 -21.13 -4.22
C ASP A 190 -1.17 -21.43 -3.05
N ARG A 191 -0.83 -22.70 -2.80
CA ARG A 191 -0.13 -23.13 -1.57
C ARG A 191 1.06 -24.05 -1.86
N TRP A 192 2.23 -23.70 -1.32
CA TRP A 192 3.51 -24.36 -1.57
C TRP A 192 4.32 -24.52 -0.28
N PHE A 193 5.17 -25.55 -0.22
CA PHE A 193 6.27 -25.58 0.75
C PHE A 193 7.41 -24.71 0.21
N PHE A 194 7.98 -23.83 1.03
CA PHE A 194 9.05 -22.95 0.61
C PHE A 194 10.40 -23.54 1.02
N LEU A 195 11.29 -23.67 0.04
CA LEU A 195 12.71 -23.96 0.23
C LEU A 195 13.49 -22.70 -0.13
N ILE A 196 14.27 -22.16 0.81
CA ILE A 196 14.97 -20.89 0.60
C ILE A 196 16.46 -21.07 0.81
N ASP A 197 17.25 -20.73 -0.22
CA ASP A 197 18.71 -20.64 -0.15
C ASP A 197 19.12 -19.25 0.36
N TYR A 198 19.88 -19.20 1.45
CA TYR A 198 20.45 -17.97 2.01
C TYR A 198 21.98 -17.92 1.91
N ASP A 199 22.62 -18.80 1.14
CA ASP A 199 24.09 -18.82 1.06
C ASP A 199 24.67 -17.46 0.65
N GLY A 200 25.44 -16.83 1.54
CA GLY A 200 25.99 -15.49 1.30
C GLY A 200 24.96 -14.37 1.04
N CYS A 201 23.66 -14.59 1.31
CA CYS A 201 22.63 -13.57 1.22
C CYS A 201 22.91 -12.45 2.25
N ARG A 202 22.62 -11.20 1.91
CA ARG A 202 22.73 -10.06 2.84
C ARG A 202 21.44 -9.24 2.83
N ILE A 203 20.98 -8.86 4.01
CA ILE A 203 19.84 -7.94 4.16
C ILE A 203 20.38 -6.73 4.92
N LEU A 204 20.45 -5.58 4.26
CA LEU A 204 20.98 -4.37 4.89
C LEU A 204 19.94 -3.74 5.83
N PRO A 205 20.35 -2.93 6.83
CA PRO A 205 19.46 -2.29 7.80
C PRO A 205 18.21 -1.63 7.21
N ALA A 206 18.34 -0.97 6.06
CA ALA A 206 17.25 -0.27 5.39
C ALA A 206 16.22 -1.20 4.72
N ALA A 207 16.57 -2.46 4.46
CA ALA A 207 15.67 -3.45 3.85
C ALA A 207 14.89 -4.28 4.89
N TRP A 208 15.42 -4.43 6.10
CA TRP A 208 14.94 -5.40 7.09
C TRP A 208 13.46 -5.30 7.44
N VAL A 209 12.94 -4.09 7.65
CA VAL A 209 11.52 -3.89 8.03
C VAL A 209 10.60 -4.37 6.92
N GLN A 210 10.88 -3.96 5.68
CA GLN A 210 10.07 -4.36 4.53
C GLN A 210 10.20 -5.85 4.25
N TYR A 211 11.42 -6.38 4.37
CA TYR A 211 11.69 -7.81 4.20
C TYR A 211 10.91 -8.67 5.19
N ALA A 212 10.91 -8.32 6.48
CA ALA A 212 10.13 -9.03 7.49
C ALA A 212 8.62 -8.94 7.22
N HIS A 213 8.14 -7.76 6.82
CA HIS A 213 6.73 -7.54 6.50
C HIS A 213 6.27 -8.36 5.29
N ARG A 214 6.94 -8.23 4.13
CA ARG A 214 6.62 -8.98 2.90
C ARG A 214 6.78 -10.49 3.11
N GLY A 215 7.84 -10.91 3.80
CA GLY A 215 8.06 -12.30 4.19
C GLY A 215 6.91 -12.87 5.02
N LYS A 216 6.39 -12.13 6.00
CA LYS A 216 5.24 -12.56 6.81
C LYS A 216 3.96 -12.70 5.97
N LEU A 217 3.65 -11.70 5.14
CA LEU A 217 2.45 -11.71 4.30
C LEU A 217 2.48 -12.88 3.30
N LEU A 218 3.60 -13.08 2.61
CA LEU A 218 3.78 -14.17 1.65
C LEU A 218 3.61 -15.54 2.33
N ASN A 219 4.18 -15.72 3.53
CA ASN A 219 4.02 -16.97 4.28
C ASN A 219 2.56 -17.22 4.67
N LEU A 220 1.84 -16.21 5.16
CA LEU A 220 0.43 -16.35 5.54
C LEU A 220 -0.45 -16.70 4.33
N ALA A 221 -0.17 -16.09 3.17
CA ALA A 221 -0.96 -16.25 1.97
C ALA A 221 -0.68 -17.58 1.23
N HIS A 222 0.59 -18.00 1.15
CA HIS A 222 1.00 -19.03 0.19
C HIS A 222 1.84 -20.17 0.78
N SER A 223 2.35 -20.07 2.00
CA SER A 223 3.20 -21.13 2.58
C SER A 223 2.38 -22.22 3.26
N LEU A 224 2.77 -23.48 3.05
CA LEU A 224 2.42 -24.66 3.85
C LEU A 224 3.48 -24.98 4.92
N GLY A 225 4.61 -24.28 4.86
CA GLY A 225 5.79 -24.54 5.67
C GLY A 225 7.03 -24.03 4.94
N SER A 226 7.92 -23.37 5.66
CA SER A 226 9.10 -22.73 5.09
C SER A 226 10.36 -23.25 5.77
N VAL A 227 11.29 -23.77 4.98
CA VAL A 227 12.60 -24.27 5.41
C VAL A 227 13.69 -23.51 4.68
N ARG A 228 14.72 -23.15 5.42
CA ARG A 228 15.84 -22.31 4.97
C ARG A 228 17.12 -23.12 5.08
N TYR A 229 18.05 -22.93 4.16
CA TYR A 229 19.42 -23.39 4.36
C TYR A 229 20.41 -22.27 4.09
N ALA A 230 21.46 -22.22 4.92
CA ALA A 230 22.41 -21.13 4.93
C ALA A 230 23.80 -21.66 5.33
N PRO A 231 24.59 -22.22 4.41
CA PRO A 231 25.91 -22.74 4.74
C PRO A 231 26.86 -21.59 5.11
N GLY A 232 27.07 -21.36 6.41
CA GLY A 232 28.13 -20.48 6.92
C GLY A 232 27.89 -18.97 6.82
N SER A 233 26.64 -18.50 6.78
CA SER A 233 26.34 -17.05 6.67
C SER A 233 26.22 -16.34 8.04
N GLU A 234 26.75 -15.11 8.16
CA GLU A 234 26.47 -14.18 9.29
C GLU A 234 24.96 -13.91 9.47
N THR A 235 24.19 -14.02 8.39
CA THR A 235 22.73 -13.85 8.36
C THR A 235 22.00 -14.91 9.20
N GLU A 236 22.60 -16.07 9.43
CA GLU A 236 22.06 -17.09 10.34
C GLU A 236 21.96 -16.57 11.79
N ALA A 237 23.00 -15.88 12.27
CA ALA A 237 23.06 -15.39 13.65
C ALA A 237 22.02 -14.28 13.89
N GLU A 238 21.85 -13.35 12.94
CA GLU A 238 20.83 -12.29 13.03
C GLU A 238 19.40 -12.83 12.90
N ILE A 239 19.15 -13.80 12.01
CA ILE A 239 17.82 -14.43 11.88
C ILE A 239 17.49 -15.22 13.15
N ARG A 240 18.46 -15.96 13.72
CA ARG A 240 18.26 -16.75 14.95
C ARG A 240 17.98 -15.85 16.15
N LEU A 241 18.77 -14.78 16.33
CA LEU A 241 18.59 -13.80 17.40
C LEU A 241 17.20 -13.13 17.34
N ARG A 242 16.66 -12.89 16.14
CA ARG A 242 15.34 -12.26 15.98
C ARG A 242 14.19 -13.27 16.03
N ALA A 243 14.39 -14.52 15.62
CA ALA A 243 13.40 -15.59 15.77
C ALA A 243 13.04 -15.86 17.24
N GLU A 244 14.01 -15.68 18.15
CA GLU A 244 13.80 -15.75 19.61
C GLU A 244 12.77 -14.72 20.13
N SER A 245 12.61 -13.59 19.43
CA SER A 245 11.62 -12.57 19.79
C SER A 245 10.23 -12.75 19.14
N GLN A 246 10.08 -13.70 18.20
CA GLN A 246 8.85 -13.90 17.43
C GLN A 246 8.20 -15.29 17.57
N ASP A 247 8.57 -16.05 18.61
CA ASP A 247 7.93 -17.34 18.97
C ASP A 247 7.84 -18.35 17.78
N PHE A 248 8.84 -18.32 16.89
CA PHE A 248 8.90 -19.15 15.69
C PHE A 248 10.08 -20.12 15.75
N ARG A 249 9.87 -21.41 15.47
CA ARG A 249 10.96 -22.39 15.33
C ARG A 249 11.76 -22.08 14.07
N PRO A 250 13.05 -21.69 14.16
CA PRO A 250 13.84 -21.43 12.96
C PRO A 250 14.11 -22.77 12.25
N ASN A 251 13.33 -23.10 11.23
CA ASN A 251 13.59 -24.20 10.31
C ASN A 251 14.77 -23.87 9.40
N ILE A 252 15.95 -23.65 10.00
CA ILE A 252 17.21 -23.38 9.33
C ILE A 252 18.03 -24.68 9.36
N ARG A 253 18.64 -25.01 8.23
CA ARG A 253 19.51 -26.17 8.02
C ARG A 253 20.84 -25.74 7.44
N ASN A 254 21.85 -26.59 7.58
CA ASN A 254 23.18 -26.29 7.07
C ASN A 254 23.26 -26.59 5.57
N THR A 255 22.49 -27.58 5.10
CA THR A 255 22.53 -28.03 3.71
C THR A 255 21.15 -28.10 3.07
N ARG A 256 21.13 -27.99 1.73
CA ARG A 256 19.91 -28.17 0.94
C ARG A 256 19.27 -29.54 1.15
N ALA A 257 20.07 -30.60 1.29
CA ALA A 257 19.58 -31.96 1.51
C ALA A 257 18.83 -32.08 2.85
N GLU A 258 19.36 -31.50 3.92
CA GLU A 258 18.70 -31.45 5.23
C GLU A 258 17.41 -30.61 5.19
N ALA A 259 17.42 -29.51 4.43
CA ALA A 259 16.25 -28.66 4.26
C ALA A 259 15.12 -29.41 3.53
N LEU A 260 15.45 -30.13 2.45
CA LEU A 260 14.51 -30.98 1.73
C LEU A 260 13.97 -32.11 2.60
N ALA A 261 14.82 -32.76 3.40
CA ALA A 261 14.37 -33.79 4.34
C ALA A 261 13.34 -33.24 5.34
N ARG A 262 13.57 -32.02 5.87
CA ARG A 262 12.61 -31.37 6.77
C ARG A 262 11.30 -30.99 6.06
N ILE A 263 11.35 -30.56 4.80
CA ILE A 263 10.12 -30.31 4.03
C ILE A 263 9.32 -31.61 3.88
N GLU A 264 9.97 -32.75 3.62
CA GLU A 264 9.25 -34.02 3.50
C GLU A 264 8.61 -34.44 4.82
N GLU A 265 9.28 -34.24 5.95
CA GLU A 265 8.66 -34.42 7.28
C GLU A 265 7.41 -33.55 7.45
N MET A 266 7.48 -32.25 7.12
CA MET A 266 6.32 -31.35 7.19
C MET A 266 5.19 -31.80 6.26
N ARG A 267 5.55 -32.31 5.07
CA ARG A 267 4.58 -32.80 4.09
C ARG A 267 3.81 -34.01 4.62
N LEU A 268 4.47 -34.89 5.38
CA LEU A 268 3.84 -36.00 6.08
C LEU A 268 2.98 -35.55 7.28
N GLU A 269 3.38 -34.47 7.98
CA GLU A 269 2.57 -33.87 9.06
C GLU A 269 1.26 -33.24 8.53
N HIS A 270 1.25 -32.81 7.26
CA HIS A 270 0.12 -32.19 6.58
C HIS A 270 -0.74 -33.16 5.73
N ALA A 271 -0.34 -34.43 5.60
CA ALA A 271 -1.06 -35.47 4.85
C ALA A 271 -2.11 -36.16 5.70
#